data_AF-A0A1N7IFG3-F1
#
_entry.id   AF-A0A1N7IFG3-F1
#
_cell.length_a   1.000
_cell.length_b   1.000
_cell.length_c   1.000
_cell.angle_alpha   90.00
_cell.angle_beta   90.00
_cell.angle_gamma   90.00
#
_symmetry.space_group_name_H-M   'P 1'
#
loop_
_entity.id
_entity.type
_entity.pdbx_description
1 polymer ?
#
loop_
_entity_poly.entity_id
_entity_poly.type
_entity_poly.pdbx_seq_one_letter_code
_entity_poly.pdbx_strand_id
1 'polypeptide(L)'
;MEKKIIFFLFLILSSLLFSQNYDFEGQYKYARSLSSKNPDSSEIVLNIMIDSARRNNQPNYLAKAYYLKSFNRYLKSDAKGTLDLAEKALKISTDNNYAPGKALAFRMQGTQYAKLGLLKEASESLNKGLSEIKNENTDEGHELKGMIYNSFLILFNQNEYQQKESYSKNAVREFRQINNIPRRNELLISAYTNLGYSLSEVKKFDKAKAFFVKALALVGNDNHYLKSNILHDIGFSFSQQNKPDSAVFYYQKSLKIADQYGFNEKKIEITKNLEEAYKKLGDRTNVQKYKLENLELKDSISYNQKMAVNKTLNQKKENFDEQLTKSYSLSKGLIATCLILLLVLGLVIFNIISLRKKHKKTVAQIYQQGITPVAYEEDPQETEDPSGNSVPADIKISPEAEEHILKGLKTFEENLDFNHKNISRYNLSNTLNVNTKYLSAVIRKHKNFNFNQYINHLRINYIVDQLKNEPQYRKYKINHLAEITGYSSHSAFSLEFKKITGMHPSAFIKALGEIS
;
A
#
# COMPACT_ATOMS: atom_id res chain seq x y z
N MET A 1 29.46 -0.39 -53.19
CA MET A 1 28.51 -0.32 -52.07
C MET A 1 28.57 -1.57 -51.19
N GLU A 2 28.81 -2.75 -51.78
CA GLU A 2 28.91 -4.05 -51.07
C GLU A 2 29.98 -4.13 -49.98
N LYS A 3 31.17 -3.54 -50.15
CA LYS A 3 32.23 -3.57 -49.12
C LYS A 3 31.84 -2.84 -47.82
N LYS A 4 30.98 -1.81 -47.89
CA LYS A 4 30.47 -1.11 -46.70
C LYS A 4 29.39 -1.91 -45.98
N ILE A 5 28.59 -2.67 -46.72
CA ILE A 5 27.54 -3.54 -46.17
C ILE A 5 28.17 -4.74 -45.45
N ILE A 6 29.22 -5.34 -46.02
CA ILE A 6 29.96 -6.45 -45.39
C ILE A 6 30.67 -5.98 -44.11
N PHE A 7 31.29 -4.79 -44.11
CA PHE A 7 31.92 -4.23 -42.92
C PHE A 7 30.91 -3.89 -41.82
N PHE A 8 29.72 -3.41 -42.20
CA PHE A 8 28.63 -3.13 -41.25
C PHE A 8 27.99 -4.41 -40.69
N LEU A 9 27.82 -5.45 -41.52
CA LEU A 9 27.42 -6.79 -41.08
C LEU A 9 28.48 -7.45 -40.19
N PHE A 10 29.77 -7.24 -40.45
CA PHE A 10 30.85 -7.72 -39.59
C PHE A 10 30.89 -6.99 -38.25
N LEU A 11 30.56 -5.68 -38.21
CA LEU A 11 30.41 -4.93 -36.96
C LEU A 11 29.20 -5.39 -36.14
N ILE A 12 28.07 -5.67 -36.79
CA ILE A 12 26.86 -6.24 -36.15
C ILE A 12 27.11 -7.68 -35.68
N LEU A 13 27.83 -8.50 -36.46
CA LEU A 13 28.24 -9.84 -36.01
C LEU A 13 29.26 -9.76 -34.87
N SER A 14 30.19 -8.79 -34.88
CA SER A 14 31.18 -8.64 -33.82
C SER A 14 30.60 -8.14 -32.49
N SER A 15 29.52 -7.33 -32.53
CA SER A 15 28.76 -6.97 -31.34
C SER A 15 27.86 -8.10 -30.84
N LEU A 16 27.48 -9.04 -31.71
CA LEU A 16 26.79 -10.28 -31.34
C LEU A 16 27.76 -11.38 -30.84
N LEU A 17 29.06 -11.29 -31.15
CA LEU A 17 30.07 -12.31 -30.83
C LEU A 17 30.93 -12.01 -29.57
N PHE A 18 30.66 -10.91 -28.85
CA PHE A 18 31.25 -10.64 -27.53
C PHE A 18 30.20 -10.27 -26.48
N SER A 19 29.13 -11.07 -26.36
CA SER A 19 28.52 -11.26 -25.05
C SER A 19 29.37 -12.29 -24.29
N GLN A 20 30.46 -11.86 -23.66
CA GLN A 20 31.12 -12.71 -22.67
C GLN A 20 30.10 -12.97 -21.57
N ASN A 21 29.62 -14.22 -21.47
CA ASN A 21 28.77 -14.65 -20.36
C ASN A 21 29.48 -14.27 -19.05
N TYR A 22 28.88 -13.37 -18.28
CA TYR A 22 29.43 -12.94 -17.00
C TYR A 22 29.54 -14.16 -16.07
N ASP A 23 30.76 -14.49 -15.64
CA ASP A 23 31.02 -15.64 -14.75
C ASP A 23 30.57 -15.33 -13.32
N PHE A 24 29.27 -15.47 -13.06
CA PHE A 24 28.69 -15.17 -11.75
C PHE A 24 29.27 -16.04 -10.63
N GLU A 25 29.51 -17.32 -10.90
CA GLU A 25 29.99 -18.26 -9.88
C GLU A 25 31.46 -17.99 -9.52
N GLY A 26 32.31 -17.73 -10.52
CA GLY A 26 33.69 -17.33 -10.28
C GLY A 26 33.78 -16.01 -9.52
N GLN A 27 32.99 -15.00 -9.90
CA GLN A 27 32.96 -13.71 -9.21
C GLN A 27 32.43 -13.84 -7.77
N TYR A 28 31.41 -14.66 -7.54
CA TYR A 28 30.91 -14.94 -6.19
C TYR A 28 31.97 -15.62 -5.31
N LYS A 29 32.65 -16.64 -5.84
CA LYS A 29 33.76 -17.33 -5.14
C LYS A 29 34.90 -16.36 -4.82
N TYR A 30 35.26 -15.50 -5.77
CA TYR A 30 36.31 -14.50 -5.59
C TYR A 30 35.93 -13.49 -4.52
N ALA A 31 34.74 -12.88 -4.61
CA ALA A 31 34.23 -11.96 -3.60
C ALA A 31 34.19 -12.59 -2.19
N ARG A 32 33.79 -13.88 -2.10
CA ARG A 32 33.75 -14.62 -0.84
C ARG A 32 35.14 -14.84 -0.25
N SER A 33 36.14 -15.12 -1.09
CA SER A 33 37.53 -15.25 -0.65
C SER A 33 38.11 -13.92 -0.11
N LEU A 34 37.59 -12.79 -0.60
CA LEU A 34 37.95 -11.46 -0.14
C LEU A 34 37.21 -11.06 1.14
N SER A 35 36.00 -11.54 1.39
CA SER A 35 35.18 -11.13 2.55
C SER A 35 35.91 -11.22 3.89
N SER A 36 36.69 -12.29 4.13
CA SER A 36 37.46 -12.45 5.37
C SER A 36 38.83 -11.76 5.37
N LYS A 37 39.34 -11.36 4.20
CA LYS A 37 40.68 -10.74 4.03
C LYS A 37 40.59 -9.22 3.94
N ASN A 38 39.68 -8.73 3.11
CA ASN A 38 39.41 -7.33 2.84
C ASN A 38 37.92 -7.18 2.41
N PRO A 39 37.00 -6.98 3.37
CA PRO A 39 35.58 -6.80 3.09
C PRO A 39 35.27 -5.67 2.09
N ASP A 40 36.09 -4.61 2.03
CA ASP A 40 35.89 -3.50 1.08
C ASP A 40 36.19 -3.91 -0.36
N SER A 41 37.24 -4.71 -0.57
CA SER A 41 37.52 -5.29 -1.88
C SER A 41 36.43 -6.26 -2.33
N SER A 42 35.87 -7.04 -1.39
CA SER A 42 34.70 -7.89 -1.64
C SER A 42 33.48 -7.06 -2.08
N GLU A 43 33.23 -5.92 -1.44
CA GLU A 43 32.12 -5.02 -1.77
C GLU A 43 32.17 -4.51 -3.22
N ILE A 44 33.37 -4.19 -3.73
CA ILE A 44 33.57 -3.73 -5.11
C ILE A 44 33.14 -4.82 -6.10
N VAL A 45 33.62 -6.05 -5.90
CA VAL A 45 33.26 -7.19 -6.76
C VAL A 45 31.76 -7.46 -6.70
N LEU A 46 31.16 -7.36 -5.51
CA LEU A 46 29.73 -7.59 -5.32
C LEU A 46 28.86 -6.54 -5.99
N ASN A 47 29.28 -5.28 -6.06
CA ASN A 47 28.54 -4.25 -6.77
C ASN A 47 28.48 -4.53 -8.27
N ILE A 48 29.61 -4.92 -8.88
CA ILE A 48 29.68 -5.32 -10.29
C ILE A 48 28.79 -6.54 -10.56
N MET A 49 28.81 -7.51 -9.63
CA MET A 49 27.98 -8.72 -9.70
C MET A 49 26.49 -8.39 -9.61
N ILE A 50 26.08 -7.46 -8.74
CA ILE A 50 24.68 -7.01 -8.59
C ILE A 50 24.18 -6.36 -9.88
N ASP A 51 24.96 -5.44 -10.45
CA ASP A 51 24.56 -4.73 -11.67
C ASP A 51 24.45 -5.71 -12.85
N SER A 52 25.38 -6.64 -12.95
CA SER A 52 25.36 -7.69 -13.98
C SER A 52 24.19 -8.66 -13.76
N ALA A 53 23.89 -9.04 -12.52
CA ALA A 53 22.79 -9.95 -12.20
C ALA A 53 21.42 -9.31 -12.53
N ARG A 54 21.27 -8.01 -12.28
CA ARG A 54 20.06 -7.25 -12.66
C ARG A 54 19.90 -7.17 -14.18
N ARG A 55 20.95 -6.79 -14.91
CA ARG A 55 20.91 -6.69 -16.37
C ARG A 55 20.60 -8.02 -17.06
N ASN A 56 21.12 -9.12 -16.51
CA ASN A 56 20.97 -10.46 -17.09
C ASN A 56 19.81 -11.28 -16.48
N ASN A 57 18.97 -10.65 -15.65
CA ASN A 57 17.85 -11.30 -14.95
C ASN A 57 18.25 -12.59 -14.21
N GLN A 58 19.30 -12.51 -13.38
CA GLN A 58 19.85 -13.62 -12.60
C GLN A 58 19.54 -13.46 -11.09
N PRO A 59 18.29 -13.71 -10.65
CA PRO A 59 17.85 -13.43 -9.28
C PRO A 59 18.59 -14.26 -8.21
N ASN A 60 18.98 -15.50 -8.54
CA ASN A 60 19.72 -16.37 -7.60
C ASN A 60 21.08 -15.78 -7.25
N TYR A 61 21.81 -15.28 -8.25
CA TYR A 61 23.09 -14.61 -8.06
C TYR A 61 22.93 -13.23 -7.40
N LEU A 62 21.84 -12.52 -7.70
CA LEU A 62 21.50 -11.29 -7.00
C LEU A 62 21.28 -11.53 -5.50
N ALA A 63 20.55 -12.59 -5.13
CA ALA A 63 20.35 -13.00 -3.74
C ALA A 63 21.67 -13.40 -3.06
N LYS A 64 22.50 -14.23 -3.73
CA LYS A 64 23.84 -14.61 -3.24
C LYS A 64 24.72 -13.38 -2.98
N ALA A 65 24.69 -12.39 -3.88
CA ALA A 65 25.46 -11.17 -3.71
C ALA A 65 24.99 -10.35 -2.49
N TYR A 66 23.67 -10.16 -2.32
CA TYR A 66 23.14 -9.46 -1.14
C TYR A 66 23.41 -10.17 0.17
N TYR A 67 23.34 -11.51 0.20
CA TYR A 67 23.78 -12.31 1.33
C TYR A 67 25.26 -12.04 1.66
N LEU A 68 26.15 -12.03 0.67
CA LEU A 68 27.57 -11.84 0.94
C LEU A 68 27.87 -10.41 1.39
N LYS A 69 27.15 -9.40 0.87
CA LYS A 69 27.19 -8.04 1.42
C LYS A 69 26.72 -8.00 2.87
N SER A 70 25.64 -8.71 3.21
CA SER A 70 25.18 -8.87 4.60
C SER A 70 26.28 -9.46 5.48
N PHE A 71 26.96 -10.50 5.01
CA PHE A 71 28.10 -11.10 5.72
C PHE A 71 29.28 -10.12 5.87
N ASN A 72 29.61 -9.32 4.86
CA ASN A 72 30.65 -8.28 4.97
C ASN A 72 30.29 -7.24 6.05
N ARG A 73 29.01 -6.85 6.15
CA ARG A 73 28.55 -5.96 7.23
C ARG A 73 28.62 -6.62 8.60
N TYR A 74 28.32 -7.90 8.69
CA TYR A 74 28.45 -8.67 9.93
C TYR A 74 29.88 -8.67 10.46
N LEU A 75 30.86 -8.88 9.58
CA LEU A 75 32.30 -8.84 9.89
C LEU A 75 32.82 -7.43 10.25
N LYS A 76 32.07 -6.38 9.90
CA LYS A 76 32.33 -5.00 10.30
C LYS A 76 31.53 -4.60 11.54
N SER A 77 30.85 -5.55 12.17
CA SER A 77 29.95 -5.31 13.29
C SER A 77 28.82 -4.29 13.00
N ASP A 78 28.43 -4.13 11.74
CA ASP A 78 27.26 -3.34 11.32
C ASP A 78 26.01 -4.22 11.36
N ALA A 79 25.40 -4.31 12.55
CA ALA A 79 24.23 -5.14 12.80
C ALA A 79 23.04 -4.76 11.91
N LYS A 80 22.82 -3.46 11.68
CA LYS A 80 21.72 -2.98 10.87
C LYS A 80 21.93 -3.35 9.39
N GLY A 81 23.09 -3.00 8.83
CA GLY A 81 23.41 -3.32 7.44
C GLY A 81 23.34 -4.82 7.18
N THR A 82 23.74 -5.63 8.15
CA THR A 82 23.59 -7.09 8.13
C THR A 82 22.12 -7.50 7.94
N LEU A 83 21.21 -7.04 8.82
CA LEU A 83 19.79 -7.41 8.76
C LEU A 83 19.09 -6.84 7.52
N ASP A 84 19.35 -5.59 7.15
CA ASP A 84 18.75 -4.94 5.97
C ASP A 84 19.11 -5.69 4.68
N LEU A 85 20.37 -6.10 4.53
CA LEU A 85 20.84 -6.84 3.36
C LEU A 85 20.39 -8.30 3.37
N ALA A 86 20.28 -8.93 4.55
CA ALA A 86 19.70 -10.26 4.69
C ALA A 86 18.22 -10.25 4.29
N GLU A 87 17.44 -9.24 4.70
CA GLU A 87 16.04 -9.09 4.31
C GLU A 87 15.87 -8.88 2.80
N LYS A 88 16.76 -8.09 2.18
CA LYS A 88 16.79 -7.96 0.71
C LYS A 88 17.05 -9.31 0.02
N ALA A 89 18.02 -10.08 0.51
CA ALA A 89 18.30 -11.40 -0.02
C ALA A 89 17.10 -12.35 0.18
N LEU A 90 16.42 -12.30 1.33
CA LEU A 90 15.24 -13.10 1.63
C LEU A 90 14.08 -12.77 0.68
N LYS A 91 13.81 -11.48 0.48
CA LYS A 91 12.76 -11.01 -0.43
C LYS A 91 13.00 -11.49 -1.86
N ILE A 92 14.18 -11.25 -2.41
CA ILE A 92 14.54 -11.70 -3.77
C ILE A 92 14.41 -13.21 -3.89
N SER A 93 14.87 -13.95 -2.88
CA SER A 93 14.79 -15.41 -2.88
C SER A 93 13.35 -15.92 -2.76
N THR A 94 12.48 -15.20 -2.05
CA THR A 94 11.06 -15.54 -1.91
C THR A 94 10.31 -15.28 -3.20
N ASP A 95 10.49 -14.10 -3.79
CA ASP A 95 9.86 -13.70 -5.05
C ASP A 95 10.25 -14.64 -6.22
N ASN A 96 11.39 -15.33 -6.11
CA ASN A 96 11.93 -16.21 -7.16
C ASN A 96 11.98 -17.70 -6.75
N ASN A 97 11.32 -18.10 -5.67
CA ASN A 97 11.29 -19.50 -5.18
C ASN A 97 12.67 -20.17 -5.01
N TYR A 98 13.68 -19.39 -4.62
CA TYR A 98 15.06 -19.82 -4.48
C TYR A 98 15.38 -20.26 -3.04
N ALA A 99 15.16 -21.54 -2.73
CA ALA A 99 15.31 -22.07 -1.37
C ALA A 99 16.73 -21.90 -0.76
N PRO A 100 17.84 -22.16 -1.49
CA PRO A 100 19.19 -21.89 -0.97
C PRO A 100 19.41 -20.41 -0.58
N GLY A 101 18.83 -19.48 -1.33
CA GLY A 101 18.90 -18.04 -1.03
C GLY A 101 18.13 -17.65 0.24
N LYS A 102 16.95 -18.25 0.46
CA LYS A 102 16.19 -18.08 1.71
C LYS A 102 16.98 -18.60 2.91
N ALA A 103 17.58 -19.79 2.78
CA ALA A 103 18.39 -20.39 3.84
C ALA A 103 19.63 -19.54 4.17
N LEU A 104 20.30 -18.97 3.18
CA LEU A 104 21.38 -18.00 3.36
C LEU A 104 20.93 -16.76 4.15
N ALA A 105 19.78 -16.19 3.81
CA ALA A 105 19.24 -15.00 4.46
C ALA A 105 18.83 -15.29 5.92
N PHE A 106 18.08 -16.38 6.15
CA PHE A 106 17.69 -16.82 7.48
C PHE A 106 18.90 -17.15 8.36
N ARG A 107 19.96 -17.74 7.78
CA ARG A 107 21.22 -17.95 8.50
C ARG A 107 21.82 -16.63 8.98
N MET A 108 21.89 -15.61 8.12
CA MET A 108 22.42 -14.29 8.49
C MET A 108 21.58 -13.61 9.57
N GLN A 109 20.26 -13.64 9.45
CA GLN A 109 19.35 -13.13 10.49
C GLN A 109 19.58 -13.85 11.81
N GLY A 110 19.63 -15.19 11.79
CA GLY A 110 19.86 -16.01 12.97
C GLY A 110 21.19 -15.72 13.66
N THR A 111 22.29 -15.67 12.90
CA THR A 111 23.62 -15.33 13.42
C THR A 111 23.64 -13.91 14.01
N GLN A 112 23.02 -12.94 13.35
CA GLN A 112 23.01 -11.56 13.85
C GLN A 112 22.13 -11.38 15.09
N TYR A 113 20.97 -12.05 15.16
CA TYR A 113 20.14 -12.07 16.37
C TYR A 113 20.87 -12.71 17.54
N ALA A 114 21.62 -13.79 17.31
CA ALA A 114 22.44 -14.41 18.35
C ALA A 114 23.50 -13.44 18.89
N LYS A 115 24.19 -12.70 18.01
CA LYS A 115 25.18 -11.66 18.39
C LYS A 115 24.54 -10.50 19.18
N LEU A 116 23.24 -10.24 18.99
CA LEU A 116 22.46 -9.25 19.74
C LEU A 116 21.85 -9.79 21.05
N GLY A 117 22.02 -11.08 21.36
CA GLY A 117 21.43 -11.73 22.54
C GLY A 117 19.96 -12.15 22.38
N LEU A 118 19.39 -12.00 21.17
CA LEU A 118 18.02 -12.40 20.85
C LEU A 118 17.97 -13.90 20.51
N LEU A 119 18.20 -14.75 21.51
CA LEU A 119 18.44 -16.19 21.30
C LEU A 119 17.23 -16.94 20.73
N LYS A 120 16.01 -16.52 21.09
CA LYS A 120 14.77 -17.13 20.59
C LYS A 120 14.60 -16.86 19.09
N GLU A 121 14.67 -15.59 18.69
CA GLU A 121 14.57 -15.14 17.30
C GLU A 121 15.70 -15.73 16.45
N ALA A 122 16.89 -15.86 17.03
CA ALA A 122 18.01 -16.52 16.39
C ALA A 122 17.70 -17.99 16.09
N SER A 123 17.25 -18.75 17.08
CA SER A 123 16.88 -20.16 16.92
C SER A 123 15.75 -20.34 15.90
N GLU A 124 14.70 -19.52 15.97
CA GLU A 124 13.59 -19.56 15.01
C GLU A 124 14.07 -19.30 13.58
N SER A 125 14.93 -18.31 13.37
CA SER A 125 15.47 -17.98 12.05
C SER A 125 16.33 -19.12 11.51
N LEU A 126 17.23 -19.68 12.31
CA LEU A 126 18.08 -20.80 11.88
C LEU A 126 17.25 -22.06 11.56
N ASN A 127 16.20 -22.35 12.33
CA ASN A 127 15.29 -23.46 12.04
C ASN A 127 14.53 -23.26 10.73
N LYS A 128 14.04 -22.04 10.45
CA LYS A 128 13.44 -21.70 9.15
C LYS A 128 14.44 -21.96 8.02
N GLY A 129 15.69 -21.51 8.19
CA GLY A 129 16.77 -21.77 7.23
C GLY A 129 16.96 -23.27 6.92
N LEU A 130 17.04 -24.13 7.95
CA LEU A 130 17.12 -25.58 7.74
C LEU A 130 15.88 -26.16 7.05
N SER A 131 14.70 -25.65 7.38
CA SER A 131 13.45 -26.16 6.82
C SER A 131 13.32 -25.94 5.30
N GLU A 132 13.82 -24.80 4.79
CA GLU A 132 13.81 -24.47 3.36
C GLU A 132 14.64 -25.45 2.52
N ILE A 133 15.76 -25.95 3.08
CA ILE A 133 16.71 -26.82 2.38
C ILE A 133 16.74 -28.25 2.91
N LYS A 134 15.74 -28.68 3.68
CA LYS A 134 15.74 -30.02 4.32
C LYS A 134 16.00 -31.16 3.32
N ASN A 135 15.40 -31.07 2.14
CA ASN A 135 15.48 -32.08 1.07
C ASN A 135 16.53 -31.74 -0.01
N GLU A 136 17.30 -30.66 0.17
CA GLU A 136 18.32 -30.24 -0.77
C GLU A 136 19.60 -31.08 -0.55
N ASN A 137 19.85 -32.05 -1.44
CA ASN A 137 20.98 -33.00 -1.35
C ASN A 137 22.05 -32.71 -2.41
N THR A 138 22.26 -31.43 -2.70
CA THR A 138 23.33 -30.92 -3.57
C THR A 138 24.54 -30.49 -2.74
N ASP A 139 25.71 -30.31 -3.37
CA ASP A 139 26.90 -29.73 -2.70
C ASP A 139 26.55 -28.40 -1.99
N GLU A 140 25.73 -27.55 -2.62
CA GLU A 140 25.25 -26.29 -2.03
C GLU A 140 24.30 -26.54 -0.85
N GLY A 141 23.37 -27.48 -0.95
CA GLY A 141 22.49 -27.88 0.15
C GLY A 141 23.26 -28.35 1.39
N HIS A 142 24.24 -29.24 1.20
CA HIS A 142 25.09 -29.73 2.29
C HIS A 142 25.97 -28.61 2.89
N GLU A 143 26.54 -27.74 2.06
CA GLU A 143 27.26 -26.55 2.53
C GLU A 143 26.36 -25.68 3.43
N LEU A 144 25.14 -25.38 3.00
CA LEU A 144 24.23 -24.53 3.74
C LEU A 144 23.75 -25.17 5.05
N LYS A 145 23.36 -26.45 5.04
CA LYS A 145 22.98 -27.19 6.26
C LYS A 145 24.11 -27.15 7.28
N GLY A 146 25.34 -27.45 6.86
CA GLY A 146 26.51 -27.42 7.74
C GLY A 146 26.82 -26.01 8.27
N MET A 147 26.69 -24.98 7.44
CA MET A 147 26.86 -23.58 7.87
C MET A 147 25.79 -23.14 8.88
N ILE A 148 24.54 -23.59 8.73
CA ILE A 148 23.46 -23.30 9.69
C ILE A 148 23.71 -24.06 11.00
N TYR A 149 24.11 -25.34 10.95
CA TYR A 149 24.49 -26.09 12.15
C TYR A 149 25.64 -25.44 12.92
N ASN A 150 26.65 -24.91 12.22
CA ASN A 150 27.70 -24.11 12.87
C ASN A 150 27.14 -22.81 13.49
N SER A 151 26.14 -22.19 12.87
CA SER A 151 25.53 -20.96 13.40
C SER A 151 24.73 -21.19 14.69
N PHE A 152 24.16 -22.38 14.87
CA PHE A 152 23.49 -22.79 16.12
C PHE A 152 24.44 -22.81 17.32
N LEU A 153 25.75 -23.02 17.11
CA LEU A 153 26.73 -23.12 18.19
C LEU A 153 26.82 -21.85 19.05
N ILE A 154 26.48 -20.68 18.47
CA ILE A 154 26.46 -19.38 19.17
C ILE A 154 25.37 -19.35 20.25
N LEU A 155 24.30 -20.15 20.11
CA LEU A 155 23.15 -20.13 21.02
C LEU A 155 23.41 -20.91 22.32
N PHE A 156 24.37 -21.82 22.31
CA PHE A 156 24.59 -22.74 23.42
C PHE A 156 25.72 -22.24 24.33
N ASN A 157 25.51 -22.35 25.64
CA ASN A 157 26.56 -22.08 26.63
C ASN A 157 27.35 -23.37 26.97
N GLN A 158 28.21 -23.32 27.98
CA GLN A 158 29.04 -24.46 28.40
C GLN A 158 28.24 -25.63 29.01
N ASN A 159 27.09 -25.33 29.62
CA ASN A 159 26.23 -26.36 30.21
C ASN A 159 25.46 -27.15 29.14
N GLU A 160 25.32 -26.58 27.94
CA GLU A 160 24.63 -27.18 26.78
C GLU A 160 25.62 -27.85 25.81
N TYR A 161 26.66 -28.46 26.36
CA TYR A 161 27.72 -29.07 25.57
C TYR A 161 27.22 -30.19 24.66
N GLN A 162 26.24 -31.00 25.10
CA GLN A 162 25.72 -32.10 24.28
C GLN A 162 25.08 -31.56 22.99
N GLN A 163 24.39 -30.42 23.07
CA GLN A 163 23.84 -29.72 21.92
C GLN A 163 24.97 -29.21 21.01
N LYS A 164 25.98 -28.51 21.57
CA LYS A 164 27.16 -28.06 20.78
C LYS A 164 27.84 -29.20 20.04
N GLU A 165 28.07 -30.33 20.71
CA GLU A 165 28.70 -31.51 20.14
C GLU A 165 27.82 -32.10 19.01
N SER A 166 26.51 -32.22 19.23
CA SER A 166 25.56 -32.72 18.24
C SER A 166 25.55 -31.85 16.97
N TYR A 167 25.36 -30.54 17.13
CA TYR A 167 25.35 -29.59 16.01
C TYR A 167 26.67 -29.56 15.25
N SER A 168 27.80 -29.60 15.96
CA SER A 168 29.11 -29.64 15.32
C SER A 168 29.35 -30.95 14.54
N LYS A 169 28.91 -32.10 15.09
CA LYS A 169 28.96 -33.40 14.37
C LYS A 169 28.05 -33.40 13.15
N ASN A 170 26.87 -32.81 13.23
CA ASN A 170 25.97 -32.67 12.09
C ASN A 170 26.62 -31.81 11.00
N ALA A 171 27.25 -30.67 11.34
CA ALA A 171 27.99 -29.86 10.39
C ALA A 171 29.10 -30.66 9.66
N VAL A 172 29.90 -31.45 10.41
CA VAL A 172 30.91 -32.34 9.81
C VAL A 172 30.28 -33.37 8.88
N ARG A 173 29.14 -33.96 9.26
CA ARG A 173 28.43 -34.97 8.43
C ARG A 173 27.96 -34.36 7.11
N GLU A 174 27.39 -33.17 7.15
CA GLU A 174 26.96 -32.47 5.93
C GLU A 174 28.15 -32.10 5.06
N PHE A 175 29.19 -31.47 5.61
CA PHE A 175 30.35 -31.08 4.81
C PHE A 175 31.07 -32.26 4.16
N ARG A 176 31.06 -33.45 4.78
CA ARG A 176 31.64 -34.66 4.18
C ARG A 176 30.92 -35.14 2.92
N GLN A 177 29.66 -34.77 2.74
CA GLN A 177 28.87 -35.13 1.56
C GLN A 177 29.18 -34.22 0.35
N ILE A 178 29.92 -33.12 0.55
CA ILE A 178 30.32 -32.21 -0.53
C ILE A 178 31.40 -32.88 -1.40
N ASN A 179 31.15 -32.92 -2.71
CA ASN A 179 32.05 -33.52 -3.69
C ASN A 179 33.24 -32.61 -4.01
N ASN A 180 33.04 -31.29 -4.02
CA ASN A 180 34.12 -30.33 -4.20
C ASN A 180 35.14 -30.40 -3.04
N ILE A 181 36.24 -31.12 -3.23
CA ILE A 181 37.24 -31.39 -2.18
C ILE A 181 37.84 -30.12 -1.59
N PRO A 182 38.30 -29.12 -2.38
CA PRO A 182 38.84 -27.89 -1.81
C PRO A 182 37.82 -27.17 -0.91
N ARG A 183 36.57 -27.04 -1.37
CA ARG A 183 35.52 -26.36 -0.60
C ARG A 183 35.12 -27.15 0.65
N ARG A 184 34.98 -28.46 0.52
CA ARG A 184 34.75 -29.36 1.66
C ARG A 184 35.81 -29.19 2.73
N ASN A 185 37.09 -29.22 2.34
CA ASN A 185 38.20 -29.11 3.28
C ASN A 185 38.18 -27.75 3.99
N GLU A 186 37.92 -26.66 3.26
CA GLU A 186 37.77 -25.32 3.84
C GLU A 186 36.70 -25.28 4.93
N LEU A 187 35.53 -25.89 4.69
CA LEU A 187 34.41 -25.93 5.63
C LEU A 187 34.69 -26.86 6.83
N LEU A 188 35.36 -27.99 6.59
CA LEU A 188 35.74 -28.95 7.63
C LEU A 188 36.74 -28.37 8.63
N ILE A 189 37.63 -27.46 8.21
CA ILE A 189 38.55 -26.77 9.12
C ILE A 189 37.76 -26.07 10.23
N SER A 190 36.77 -25.27 9.87
CA SER A 190 35.93 -24.55 10.84
C SER A 190 35.16 -25.51 11.74
N ALA A 191 34.57 -26.57 11.18
CA ALA A 191 33.82 -27.54 11.96
C ALA A 191 34.70 -28.34 12.96
N TYR A 192 35.90 -28.75 12.55
CA TYR A 192 36.85 -29.42 13.44
C TYR A 192 37.39 -28.46 14.52
N THR A 193 37.62 -27.20 14.17
CA THR A 193 38.03 -26.17 15.14
C THR A 193 36.95 -25.97 16.21
N ASN A 194 35.68 -25.84 15.81
CA ASN A 194 34.54 -25.72 16.72
C ASN A 194 34.37 -26.95 17.64
N LEU A 195 34.57 -28.16 17.11
CA LEU A 195 34.57 -29.39 17.91
C LEU A 195 35.71 -29.39 18.94
N GLY A 196 36.92 -29.02 18.51
CA GLY A 196 38.08 -28.88 19.38
C GLY A 196 37.80 -27.91 20.54
N TYR A 197 37.33 -26.71 20.21
CA TYR A 197 36.95 -25.68 21.18
C TYR A 197 35.90 -26.20 22.17
N SER A 198 34.79 -26.75 21.67
CA SER A 198 33.70 -27.26 22.52
C SER A 198 34.16 -28.38 23.45
N LEU A 199 35.03 -29.27 22.98
CA LEU A 199 35.63 -30.34 23.79
C LEU A 199 36.55 -29.80 24.88
N SER A 200 37.29 -28.72 24.59
CA SER A 200 38.14 -28.03 25.56
C SER A 200 37.33 -27.36 26.67
N GLU A 201 36.15 -26.80 26.37
CA GLU A 201 35.24 -26.23 27.39
C GLU A 201 34.81 -27.27 28.43
N VAL A 202 34.64 -28.54 28.02
CA VAL A 202 34.31 -29.66 28.93
C VAL A 202 35.50 -30.51 29.32
N LYS A 203 36.71 -29.95 29.21
CA LYS A 203 37.98 -30.56 29.67
C LYS A 203 38.33 -31.91 29.03
N LYS A 204 37.76 -32.23 27.86
CA LYS A 204 38.08 -33.44 27.07
C LYS A 204 39.27 -33.19 26.14
N PHE A 205 40.42 -32.86 26.73
CA PHE A 205 41.58 -32.29 26.02
C PHE A 205 42.19 -33.21 24.96
N ASP A 206 42.27 -34.52 25.19
CA ASP A 206 42.83 -35.45 24.19
C ASP A 206 41.97 -35.53 22.94
N LYS A 207 40.65 -35.53 23.11
CA LYS A 207 39.69 -35.48 22.00
C LYS A 207 39.77 -34.13 21.28
N ALA A 208 39.86 -33.03 22.03
CA ALA A 208 40.02 -31.70 21.45
C ALA A 208 41.27 -31.60 20.57
N LYS A 209 42.42 -32.07 21.09
CA LYS A 209 43.70 -32.15 20.37
C LYS A 209 43.56 -32.90 19.04
N ALA A 210 42.88 -34.05 19.03
CA ALA A 210 42.67 -34.83 17.82
C ALA A 210 41.92 -34.03 16.72
N PHE A 211 40.95 -33.19 17.10
CA PHE A 211 40.24 -32.34 16.13
C PHE A 211 41.06 -31.12 15.70
N PHE A 212 41.82 -30.49 16.59
CA PHE A 212 42.75 -29.41 16.20
C PHE A 212 43.82 -29.91 15.22
N VAL A 213 44.36 -31.12 15.41
CA VAL A 213 45.29 -31.75 14.46
C VAL A 213 44.64 -31.94 13.09
N LYS A 214 43.38 -32.39 13.03
CA LYS A 214 42.64 -32.51 11.77
C LYS A 214 42.43 -31.15 11.09
N ALA A 215 42.12 -30.10 11.86
CA ALA A 215 41.98 -28.75 11.32
C ALA A 215 43.31 -28.22 10.77
N LEU A 216 44.42 -28.40 11.51
CA LEU A 216 45.76 -28.00 11.07
C LEU A 216 46.25 -28.77 9.83
N ALA A 217 45.89 -30.05 9.70
CA ALA A 217 46.26 -30.84 8.52
C ALA A 217 45.53 -30.38 7.25
N LEU A 218 44.35 -29.77 7.39
CA LEU A 218 43.56 -29.26 6.27
C LEU A 218 43.83 -27.78 5.95
N VAL A 219 44.25 -26.98 6.94
CA VAL A 219 44.51 -25.55 6.74
C VAL A 219 45.80 -25.37 5.93
N GLY A 220 45.64 -24.99 4.66
CA GLY A 220 46.77 -24.62 3.80
C GLY A 220 47.47 -23.34 4.27
N ASN A 221 48.58 -23.00 3.61
CA ASN A 221 49.39 -21.83 3.99
C ASN A 221 48.67 -20.49 3.77
N ASP A 222 47.70 -20.43 2.86
CA ASP A 222 47.10 -19.18 2.38
C ASP A 222 45.84 -18.76 3.17
N ASN A 223 45.37 -19.60 4.10
CA ASN A 223 44.17 -19.32 4.89
C ASN A 223 44.52 -18.83 6.30
N HIS A 224 45.10 -17.63 6.34
CA HIS A 224 45.64 -17.00 7.56
C HIS A 224 44.57 -16.79 8.64
N TYR A 225 43.34 -16.44 8.26
CA TYR A 225 42.25 -16.24 9.22
C TYR A 225 41.90 -17.55 9.95
N LEU A 226 41.67 -18.64 9.21
CA LEU A 226 41.39 -19.94 9.82
C LEU A 226 42.59 -20.44 10.64
N LYS A 227 43.83 -20.22 10.16
CA LYS A 227 45.05 -20.57 10.90
C LYS A 227 45.14 -19.81 12.23
N SER A 228 44.82 -18.52 12.24
CA SER A 228 44.73 -17.70 13.45
C SER A 228 43.68 -18.26 14.41
N ASN A 229 42.49 -18.60 13.93
CA ASN A 229 41.43 -19.19 14.76
C ASN A 229 41.85 -20.51 15.40
N ILE A 230 42.45 -21.43 14.63
CA ILE A 230 42.90 -22.71 15.18
C ILE A 230 43.97 -22.50 16.27
N LEU A 231 44.94 -21.62 16.02
CA LEU A 231 46.01 -21.33 17.01
C LEU A 231 45.44 -20.70 18.28
N HIS A 232 44.50 -19.76 18.14
CA HIS A 232 43.79 -19.17 19.27
C HIS A 232 43.07 -20.25 20.09
N ASP A 233 42.32 -21.15 19.45
CA ASP A 233 41.52 -22.16 20.16
C ASP A 233 42.39 -23.28 20.78
N ILE A 234 43.55 -23.57 20.20
CA ILE A 234 44.60 -24.37 20.86
C ILE A 234 45.10 -23.66 22.13
N GLY A 235 45.36 -22.35 22.05
CA GLY A 235 45.72 -21.53 23.21
C GLY A 235 44.65 -21.57 24.31
N PHE A 236 43.38 -21.47 23.93
CA PHE A 236 42.23 -21.65 24.83
C PHE A 236 42.25 -23.02 25.49
N SER A 237 42.47 -24.08 24.71
CA SER A 237 42.58 -25.43 25.25
C SER A 237 43.71 -25.60 26.27
N PHE A 238 44.84 -24.90 26.11
CA PHE A 238 45.92 -24.90 27.11
C PHE A 238 45.57 -24.05 28.34
N SER A 239 44.87 -22.92 28.17
CA SER A 239 44.38 -22.12 29.30
C SER A 239 43.43 -22.93 30.19
N GLN A 240 42.51 -23.70 29.58
CA GLN A 240 41.60 -24.60 30.31
C GLN A 240 42.31 -25.76 31.02
N GLN A 241 43.51 -26.14 30.56
CA GLN A 241 44.39 -27.10 31.24
C GLN A 241 45.22 -26.48 32.38
N ASN A 242 45.01 -25.20 32.69
CA ASN A 242 45.85 -24.44 33.62
C ASN A 242 47.34 -24.40 33.20
N LYS A 243 47.60 -24.32 31.89
CA LYS A 243 48.95 -24.18 31.30
C LYS A 243 49.10 -22.80 30.64
N PRO A 244 49.19 -21.72 31.43
CA PRO A 244 49.14 -20.35 30.91
C PRO A 244 50.32 -19.99 29.99
N ASP A 245 51.52 -20.52 30.21
CA ASP A 245 52.68 -20.28 29.31
C ASP A 245 52.42 -20.79 27.89
N SER A 246 51.89 -22.01 27.77
CA SER A 246 51.50 -22.59 26.48
C SER A 246 50.35 -21.81 25.85
N ALA A 247 49.38 -21.36 26.65
CA ALA A 247 48.28 -20.54 26.17
C ALA A 247 48.80 -19.23 25.55
N VAL A 248 49.66 -18.50 26.27
CA VAL A 248 50.31 -17.26 25.78
C VAL A 248 51.05 -17.51 24.47
N PHE A 249 51.84 -18.57 24.37
CA PHE A 249 52.58 -18.89 23.15
C PHE A 249 51.67 -19.03 21.92
N TYR A 250 50.58 -19.78 22.04
CA TYR A 250 49.64 -19.97 20.94
C TYR A 250 48.80 -18.73 20.65
N TYR A 251 48.38 -17.99 21.67
CA TYR A 251 47.68 -16.72 21.49
C TYR A 251 48.56 -15.67 20.80
N GLN A 252 49.84 -15.55 21.15
CA GLN A 252 50.78 -14.64 20.47
C GLN A 252 50.99 -15.02 19.01
N LYS A 253 51.10 -16.33 18.69
CA LYS A 253 51.13 -16.80 17.29
C LYS A 253 49.87 -16.39 16.52
N SER A 254 48.71 -16.50 17.17
CA SER A 254 47.45 -16.03 16.59
C SER A 254 47.43 -14.51 16.42
N LEU A 255 47.86 -13.74 17.42
CA LEU A 255 47.89 -12.28 17.40
C LEU A 255 48.76 -11.76 16.26
N LYS A 256 49.97 -12.34 16.08
CA LYS A 256 50.87 -11.98 14.99
C LYS A 256 50.21 -12.10 13.62
N ILE A 257 49.41 -13.15 13.40
CA ILE A 257 48.66 -13.31 12.15
C ILE A 257 47.55 -12.26 12.08
N ALA A 258 46.78 -12.06 13.16
CA ALA A 258 45.72 -11.06 13.18
C ALA A 258 46.23 -9.63 12.95
N ASP A 259 47.43 -9.29 13.43
CA ASP A 259 48.11 -8.02 13.18
C ASP A 259 48.52 -7.87 11.72
N GLN A 260 49.19 -8.87 11.17
CA GLN A 260 49.69 -8.84 9.80
C GLN A 260 48.57 -8.66 8.76
N TYR A 261 47.40 -9.23 9.02
CA TYR A 261 46.27 -9.24 8.08
C TYR A 261 45.09 -8.37 8.50
N GLY A 262 45.20 -7.60 9.59
CA GLY A 262 44.18 -6.64 10.01
C GLY A 262 42.88 -7.25 10.56
N PHE A 263 42.94 -8.43 11.20
CA PHE A 263 41.76 -9.12 11.75
C PHE A 263 41.29 -8.54 13.09
N ASN A 264 40.85 -7.27 13.11
CA ASN A 264 40.57 -6.51 14.34
C ASN A 264 39.51 -7.15 15.25
N GLU A 265 38.44 -7.74 14.70
CA GLU A 265 37.46 -8.47 15.52
C GLU A 265 38.12 -9.65 16.26
N LYS A 266 39.01 -10.38 15.57
CA LYS A 266 39.71 -11.51 16.18
C LYS A 266 40.73 -11.05 17.23
N LYS A 267 41.35 -9.87 17.05
CA LYS A 267 42.25 -9.29 18.05
C LYS A 267 41.57 -9.06 19.39
N ILE A 268 40.28 -8.70 19.43
CA ILE A 268 39.54 -8.52 20.68
C ILE A 268 39.48 -9.81 21.49
N GLU A 269 39.21 -10.95 20.83
CA GLU A 269 39.19 -12.24 21.50
C GLU A 269 40.60 -12.62 22.01
N ILE A 270 41.60 -12.47 21.14
CA ILE A 270 42.98 -12.84 21.45
C ILE A 270 43.55 -11.97 22.59
N THR A 271 43.37 -10.66 22.55
CA THR A 271 43.90 -9.72 23.57
C THR A 271 43.23 -9.94 24.93
N LYS A 272 41.91 -10.22 24.97
CA LYS A 272 41.21 -10.60 26.20
C LYS A 272 41.80 -11.89 26.80
N ASN A 273 42.04 -12.90 25.96
CA ASN A 273 42.57 -14.17 26.42
C ASN A 273 44.06 -14.10 26.81
N LEU A 274 44.84 -13.24 26.17
CA LEU A 274 46.20 -12.90 26.59
C LEU A 274 46.19 -12.20 27.95
N GLU A 275 45.33 -11.20 28.15
CA GLU A 275 45.17 -10.53 29.45
C GLU A 275 44.91 -11.56 30.56
N GLU A 276 43.97 -12.48 30.38
CA GLU A 276 43.66 -13.52 31.36
C GLU A 276 44.85 -14.48 31.58
N ALA A 277 45.52 -14.90 30.51
CA ALA A 277 46.65 -15.81 30.61
C ALA A 277 47.84 -15.16 31.34
N TYR A 278 48.18 -13.91 31.04
CA TYR A 278 49.23 -13.17 31.74
C TYR A 278 48.86 -12.87 33.19
N LYS A 279 47.57 -12.67 33.50
CA LYS A 279 47.10 -12.56 34.88
C LYS A 279 47.40 -13.84 35.67
N LYS A 280 47.21 -15.02 35.07
CA LYS A 280 47.57 -16.32 35.69
C LYS A 280 49.08 -16.50 35.85
N LEU A 281 49.90 -15.86 35.02
CA LEU A 281 51.37 -15.83 35.13
C LEU A 281 51.90 -14.79 36.13
N GLY A 282 51.06 -13.85 36.59
CA GLY A 282 51.49 -12.75 37.45
C GLY A 282 52.21 -11.60 36.72
N ASP A 283 52.20 -11.58 35.38
CA ASP A 283 52.84 -10.55 34.57
C ASP A 283 51.94 -9.30 34.45
N ARG A 284 52.09 -8.38 35.41
CA ARG A 284 51.29 -7.16 35.49
C ARG A 284 51.48 -6.23 34.28
N THR A 285 52.67 -6.21 33.70
CA THR A 285 53.00 -5.34 32.55
C THR A 285 52.20 -5.75 31.33
N ASN A 286 52.22 -7.04 30.99
CA ASN A 286 51.47 -7.55 29.84
C ASN A 286 49.95 -7.54 30.10
N VAL A 287 49.49 -7.75 31.34
CA VAL A 287 48.06 -7.57 31.68
C VAL A 287 47.60 -6.16 31.34
N GLN A 288 48.33 -5.12 31.78
CA GLN A 288 47.93 -3.73 31.49
C GLN A 288 47.97 -3.41 30.00
N LYS A 289 49.00 -3.89 29.29
CA LYS A 289 49.13 -3.75 27.83
C LYS A 289 47.90 -4.29 27.10
N TYR A 290 47.59 -5.57 27.28
CA TYR A 290 46.51 -6.22 26.52
C TYR A 290 45.13 -5.77 26.98
N LYS A 291 44.97 -5.35 28.23
CA LYS A 291 43.74 -4.72 28.70
C LYS A 291 43.46 -3.39 27.98
N LEU A 292 44.47 -2.51 27.86
CA LEU A 292 44.31 -1.23 27.15
C LEU A 292 44.00 -1.46 25.67
N GLU A 293 44.78 -2.32 25.01
CA GLU A 293 44.56 -2.69 23.60
C GLU A 293 43.15 -3.26 23.37
N ASN A 294 42.65 -4.10 24.29
CA ASN A 294 41.31 -4.65 24.20
C ASN A 294 40.21 -3.58 24.34
N LEU A 295 40.40 -2.59 25.21
CA LEU A 295 39.47 -1.49 25.41
C LEU A 295 39.41 -0.58 24.18
N GLU A 296 40.57 -0.19 23.63
CA GLU A 296 40.65 0.62 22.41
C GLU A 296 39.93 -0.04 21.23
N LEU A 297 40.17 -1.35 21.04
CA LEU A 297 39.50 -2.14 20.01
C LEU A 297 37.97 -2.21 20.25
N LYS A 298 37.54 -2.37 21.51
CA LYS A 298 36.10 -2.43 21.86
C LYS A 298 35.41 -1.10 21.71
N ASP A 299 36.02 0.02 22.07
CA ASP A 299 35.40 1.35 21.96
C ASP A 299 35.17 1.73 20.50
N SER A 300 36.13 1.42 19.63
CA SER A 300 35.98 1.56 18.18
C SER A 300 34.77 0.78 17.63
N ILE A 301 34.49 -0.43 18.14
CA ILE A 301 33.38 -1.27 17.70
C ILE A 301 32.05 -0.95 18.41
N SER A 302 32.08 -0.65 19.70
CA SER A 302 30.92 -0.37 20.55
C SER A 302 30.21 0.92 20.11
N TYR A 303 30.96 1.91 19.63
CA TYR A 303 30.42 3.08 18.94
C TYR A 303 29.53 2.68 17.73
N ASN A 304 30.00 1.75 16.89
CA ASN A 304 29.25 1.24 15.74
C ASN A 304 28.03 0.40 16.17
N GLN A 305 28.14 -0.38 17.24
CA GLN A 305 27.05 -1.21 17.77
C GLN A 305 25.92 -0.37 18.38
N LYS A 306 26.22 0.65 19.19
CA LYS A 306 25.21 1.53 19.80
C LYS A 306 24.40 2.31 18.75
N MET A 307 25.06 2.78 17.69
CA MET A 307 24.38 3.43 16.56
C MET A 307 23.44 2.45 15.84
N ALA A 308 23.87 1.20 15.65
CA ALA A 308 23.08 0.17 14.96
C ALA A 308 21.88 -0.32 15.78
N VAL A 309 22.04 -0.55 17.10
CA VAL A 309 20.97 -1.01 17.99
C VAL A 309 19.90 0.06 18.16
N ASN A 310 20.28 1.31 18.41
CA ASN A 310 19.32 2.42 18.53
C ASN A 310 18.56 2.65 17.22
N LYS A 311 19.23 2.56 16.06
CA LYS A 311 18.58 2.69 14.76
C LYS A 311 17.66 1.51 14.44
N THR A 312 18.03 0.28 14.83
CA THR A 312 17.23 -0.94 14.55
C THR A 312 15.98 -1.03 15.43
N LEU A 313 16.09 -0.69 16.72
CA LEU A 313 14.94 -0.59 17.63
C LEU A 313 14.00 0.54 17.22
N ASN A 314 14.55 1.70 16.84
CA ASN A 314 13.74 2.82 16.34
C ASN A 314 13.07 2.50 15.02
N GLN A 315 13.70 1.77 14.09
CA GLN A 315 13.09 1.41 12.81
C GLN A 315 12.06 0.28 12.92
N LYS A 316 12.20 -0.68 13.83
CA LYS A 316 11.12 -1.63 14.13
C LYS A 316 9.91 -0.93 14.74
N LYS A 317 10.16 0.10 15.57
CA LYS A 317 9.11 0.93 16.15
C LYS A 317 8.45 1.83 15.10
N GLU A 318 9.23 2.51 14.25
CA GLU A 318 8.74 3.32 13.13
C GLU A 318 7.95 2.50 12.11
N ASN A 319 8.40 1.29 11.74
CA ASN A 319 7.65 0.43 10.81
C ASN A 319 6.33 -0.08 11.41
N PHE A 320 6.30 -0.34 12.72
CA PHE A 320 5.07 -0.70 13.43
C PHE A 320 4.12 0.49 13.54
N ASP A 321 4.65 1.66 13.88
CA ASP A 321 3.90 2.92 14.00
C ASP A 321 3.39 3.41 12.62
N GLU A 322 4.14 3.20 11.53
CA GLU A 322 3.73 3.52 10.14
C GLU A 322 2.59 2.60 9.66
N GLN A 323 2.63 1.32 10.01
CA GLN A 323 1.53 0.39 9.75
C GLN A 323 0.28 0.75 10.56
N LEU A 324 0.45 1.13 11.83
CA LEU A 324 -0.65 1.62 12.66
C LEU A 324 -1.25 2.92 12.10
N THR A 325 -0.43 3.92 11.76
CA THR A 325 -0.91 5.21 11.25
C THR A 325 -1.56 5.12 9.87
N LYS A 326 -1.09 4.23 8.98
CA LYS A 326 -1.82 3.92 7.73
C LYS A 326 -3.20 3.33 8.02
N SER A 327 -3.31 2.41 8.98
CA SER A 327 -4.61 1.86 9.39
C SER A 327 -5.54 2.91 10.05
N TYR A 328 -5.00 3.79 10.89
CA TYR A 328 -5.75 4.89 11.53
C TYR A 328 -6.19 5.99 10.55
N SER A 329 -5.39 6.31 9.54
CA SER A 329 -5.77 7.31 8.53
C SER A 329 -6.83 6.77 7.58
N LEU A 330 -6.76 5.49 7.20
CA LEU A 330 -7.79 4.83 6.39
C LEU A 330 -9.14 4.76 7.13
N SER A 331 -9.12 4.46 8.44
CA SER A 331 -10.34 4.44 9.26
C SER A 331 -10.93 5.84 9.49
N LYS A 332 -10.11 6.88 9.72
CA LYS A 332 -10.60 8.28 9.79
C LYS A 332 -11.23 8.75 8.48
N GLY A 333 -10.64 8.38 7.34
CA GLY A 333 -11.21 8.68 6.02
C GLY A 333 -12.60 8.06 5.85
N LEU A 334 -12.75 6.78 6.19
CA LEU A 334 -14.02 6.07 6.14
C LEU A 334 -15.09 6.69 7.05
N ILE A 335 -14.72 7.04 8.30
CA ILE A 335 -15.63 7.69 9.24
C ILE A 335 -16.08 9.06 8.70
N ALA A 336 -15.16 9.87 8.18
CA ALA A 336 -15.48 11.18 7.60
C ALA A 336 -16.43 11.05 6.40
N THR A 337 -16.19 10.08 5.49
CA THR A 337 -17.12 9.82 4.38
C THR A 337 -18.50 9.39 4.86
N CYS A 338 -18.58 8.53 5.89
CA CYS A 338 -19.88 8.13 6.46
C CYS A 338 -20.62 9.33 7.09
N LEU A 339 -19.91 10.21 7.79
CA LEU A 339 -20.51 11.42 8.38
C LEU A 339 -21.02 12.39 7.31
N ILE A 340 -20.25 12.58 6.22
CA ILE A 340 -20.68 13.41 5.09
C ILE A 340 -21.93 12.82 4.43
N LEU A 341 -21.96 11.50 4.20
CA LEU A 341 -23.11 10.81 3.62
C LEU A 341 -24.37 10.94 4.52
N LEU A 342 -24.22 10.82 5.83
CA LEU A 342 -25.31 11.03 6.79
C LEU A 342 -25.81 12.48 6.78
N LEU A 343 -24.91 13.46 6.66
CA LEU A 343 -25.27 14.87 6.62
C LEU A 343 -26.02 15.21 5.32
N VAL A 344 -25.54 14.70 4.17
CA VAL A 344 -26.22 14.82 2.87
C VAL A 344 -27.60 14.15 2.92
N LEU A 345 -27.69 12.94 3.49
CA LEU A 345 -28.97 12.25 3.66
C LEU A 345 -29.93 13.06 4.53
N GLY A 346 -29.43 13.65 5.62
CA GLY A 346 -30.19 14.54 6.49
C GLY A 346 -30.71 15.78 5.75
N LEU A 347 -29.88 16.43 4.92
CA LEU A 347 -30.29 17.57 4.10
C LEU A 347 -31.34 17.19 3.05
N VAL A 348 -31.21 16.04 2.42
CA VAL A 348 -32.20 15.53 1.46
C VAL A 348 -33.54 15.27 2.14
N ILE A 349 -33.53 14.57 3.29
CA ILE A 349 -34.74 14.31 4.07
C ILE A 349 -35.38 15.63 4.53
N PHE A 350 -34.59 16.57 5.03
CA PHE A 350 -35.07 17.89 5.46
C PHE A 350 -35.72 18.66 4.32
N ASN A 351 -35.10 18.70 3.13
CA ASN A 351 -35.66 19.35 1.95
C ASN A 351 -36.98 18.70 1.52
N ILE A 352 -37.08 17.37 1.54
CA ILE A 352 -38.32 16.64 1.23
C ILE A 352 -39.43 17.03 2.21
N ILE A 353 -39.13 17.05 3.52
CA ILE A 353 -40.11 17.42 4.56
C ILE A 353 -40.54 18.88 4.42
N SER A 354 -39.59 19.80 4.20
CA SER A 354 -39.84 21.23 4.03
C SER A 354 -40.72 21.50 2.80
N LEU A 355 -40.43 20.86 1.66
CA LEU A 355 -41.24 20.95 0.44
C LEU A 355 -42.66 20.40 0.65
N ARG A 356 -42.81 19.24 1.31
CA ARG A 356 -44.14 18.70 1.65
C ARG A 356 -44.94 19.66 2.52
N LYS A 357 -44.31 20.25 3.54
CA LYS A 357 -44.96 21.25 4.42
C LYS A 357 -45.40 22.48 3.63
N LYS A 358 -44.57 22.98 2.69
CA LYS A 358 -44.91 24.09 1.80
C LYS A 358 -46.11 23.75 0.91
N HIS A 359 -46.08 22.61 0.23
CA HIS A 359 -47.18 22.14 -0.61
C HIS A 359 -48.49 22.01 0.17
N LYS A 360 -48.45 21.44 1.38
CA LYS A 360 -49.63 21.33 2.25
C LYS A 360 -50.22 22.71 2.58
N LYS A 361 -49.37 23.70 2.89
CA LYS A 361 -49.81 25.07 3.14
C LYS A 361 -50.44 25.72 1.90
N THR A 362 -49.82 25.57 0.73
CA THR A 362 -50.34 26.13 -0.53
C THR A 362 -51.70 25.51 -0.91
N VAL A 363 -51.84 24.18 -0.81
CA VAL A 363 -53.12 23.52 -1.08
C VAL A 363 -54.18 23.90 -0.04
N ALA A 364 -53.83 24.03 1.24
CA ALA A 364 -54.76 24.50 2.27
C ALA A 364 -55.26 25.93 1.99
N GLN A 365 -54.38 26.82 1.51
CA GLN A 365 -54.77 28.17 1.08
C GLN A 365 -55.73 28.14 -0.11
N ILE A 366 -55.42 27.36 -1.17
CA ILE A 366 -56.30 27.18 -2.33
C ILE A 366 -57.64 26.53 -1.92
N TYR A 367 -57.62 25.65 -0.92
CA TYR A 367 -58.82 25.01 -0.39
C TYR A 367 -59.75 26.02 0.30
N GLN A 368 -59.19 26.88 1.16
CA GLN A 368 -59.95 27.86 1.96
C GLN A 368 -60.32 29.15 1.21
N GLN A 369 -59.44 29.64 0.33
CA GLN A 369 -59.54 30.99 -0.26
C GLN A 369 -59.72 30.98 -1.78
N GLY A 370 -59.68 29.80 -2.44
CA GLY A 370 -59.69 29.69 -3.90
C GLY A 370 -58.33 30.02 -4.53
N ILE A 371 -58.25 29.98 -5.87
CA ILE A 371 -57.02 30.35 -6.59
C ILE A 371 -56.95 31.87 -6.67
N THR A 372 -55.90 32.47 -6.09
CA THR A 372 -55.62 33.90 -6.30
C THR A 372 -55.23 34.13 -7.76
N PRO A 373 -55.78 35.16 -8.44
CA PRO A 373 -55.36 35.48 -9.80
C PRO A 373 -53.84 35.67 -9.86
N VAL A 374 -53.17 34.84 -10.65
CA VAL A 374 -51.73 35.00 -10.87
C VAL A 374 -51.54 36.23 -11.72
N ALA A 375 -50.73 37.19 -11.26
CA ALA A 375 -50.25 38.26 -12.11
C ALA A 375 -49.42 37.63 -13.23
N TYR A 376 -49.96 37.60 -14.44
CA TYR A 376 -49.18 37.23 -15.61
C TYR A 376 -48.15 38.34 -15.82
N GLU A 377 -46.86 37.98 -15.89
CA GLU A 377 -45.86 38.88 -16.49
C GLU A 377 -46.33 39.16 -17.93
N GLU A 378 -46.38 40.44 -18.33
CA GLU A 378 -46.77 40.82 -19.69
C GLU A 378 -45.85 40.13 -20.69
N ASP A 379 -46.41 39.21 -21.49
CA ASP A 379 -45.69 38.56 -22.57
C ASP A 379 -45.58 39.54 -23.74
N PRO A 380 -44.37 39.99 -24.13
CA PRO A 380 -44.20 40.97 -25.20
C PRO A 380 -44.63 40.46 -26.59
N GLN A 381 -44.82 39.14 -26.77
CA GLN A 381 -45.04 38.53 -28.09
C GLN A 381 -46.52 38.35 -28.51
N GLU A 382 -47.50 38.68 -27.67
CA GLU A 382 -48.92 38.49 -28.00
C GLU A 382 -49.62 39.72 -28.61
N THR A 383 -48.90 40.82 -28.86
CA THR A 383 -49.44 42.01 -29.54
C THR A 383 -49.56 41.87 -31.06
N GLU A 384 -49.04 40.79 -31.67
CA GLU A 384 -49.07 40.56 -33.12
C GLU A 384 -49.92 39.35 -33.50
N ASP A 385 -51.08 39.63 -34.11
CA ASP A 385 -51.87 38.68 -34.88
C ASP A 385 -51.22 38.50 -36.27
N PRO A 386 -51.08 37.29 -36.85
CA PRO A 386 -50.51 37.10 -38.20
C PRO A 386 -51.29 37.79 -39.32
N SER A 387 -52.46 38.37 -39.02
CA SER A 387 -53.26 39.21 -39.93
C SER A 387 -52.99 40.72 -39.82
N GLY A 388 -51.88 41.15 -39.21
CA GLY A 388 -51.32 42.48 -39.44
C GLY A 388 -52.20 43.67 -39.03
N ASN A 389 -52.89 43.60 -37.90
CA ASN A 389 -53.51 44.77 -37.26
C ASN A 389 -53.48 44.62 -35.74
N SER A 390 -52.63 45.40 -35.07
CA SER A 390 -52.60 45.53 -33.61
C SER A 390 -53.97 45.94 -33.07
N VAL A 391 -54.34 45.46 -31.87
CA VAL A 391 -55.55 45.93 -31.16
C VAL A 391 -55.23 47.30 -30.56
N PRO A 392 -55.82 48.41 -31.04
CA PRO A 392 -55.61 49.71 -30.43
C PRO A 392 -56.19 49.70 -29.01
N ALA A 393 -55.50 50.32 -28.05
CA ALA A 393 -55.94 50.43 -26.66
C ALA A 393 -57.22 51.27 -26.48
N ASP A 394 -57.80 51.80 -27.56
CA ASP A 394 -58.89 52.78 -27.54
C ASP A 394 -60.02 52.41 -28.53
N ILE A 395 -60.44 51.14 -28.51
CA ILE A 395 -61.68 50.74 -29.19
C ILE A 395 -62.86 51.30 -28.39
N LYS A 396 -63.57 52.29 -28.95
CA LYS A 396 -64.85 52.77 -28.41
C LYS A 396 -65.93 51.72 -28.63
N ILE A 397 -66.12 50.85 -27.63
CA ILE A 397 -67.22 49.88 -27.58
C ILE A 397 -68.43 50.59 -26.95
N SER A 398 -69.62 50.46 -27.56
CA SER A 398 -70.83 51.03 -26.95
C SER A 398 -71.18 50.27 -25.67
N PRO A 399 -71.79 50.92 -24.65
CA PRO A 399 -72.18 50.27 -23.42
C PRO A 399 -73.04 49.01 -23.65
N GLU A 400 -73.90 49.03 -24.65
CA GLU A 400 -74.81 47.92 -24.99
C GLU A 400 -74.03 46.72 -25.57
N ALA A 401 -73.02 46.97 -26.40
CA ALA A 401 -72.17 45.92 -26.98
C ALA A 401 -71.24 45.31 -25.93
N GLU A 402 -70.71 46.13 -25.01
CA GLU A 402 -69.92 45.68 -23.86
C GLU A 402 -70.74 44.81 -22.91
N GLU A 403 -71.96 45.24 -22.57
CA GLU A 403 -72.89 44.47 -21.74
C GLU A 403 -73.30 43.14 -22.41
N HIS A 404 -73.55 43.15 -23.73
CA HIS A 404 -73.83 41.92 -24.48
C HIS A 404 -72.68 40.91 -24.42
N ILE A 405 -71.43 41.37 -24.58
CA ILE A 405 -70.24 40.52 -24.46
C ILE A 405 -70.10 39.97 -23.04
N LEU A 406 -70.30 40.80 -22.00
CA LEU A 406 -70.23 40.36 -20.62
C LEU A 406 -71.29 39.31 -20.28
N LYS A 407 -72.52 39.49 -20.75
CA LYS A 407 -73.59 38.50 -20.60
C LYS A 407 -73.27 37.19 -21.33
N GLY A 408 -72.73 37.29 -22.55
CA GLY A 408 -72.28 36.15 -23.33
C GLY A 408 -71.15 35.37 -22.66
N LEU A 409 -70.15 36.06 -22.14
CA LEU A 409 -69.05 35.47 -21.36
C LEU A 409 -69.56 34.79 -20.09
N LYS A 410 -70.55 35.37 -19.41
CA LYS A 410 -71.17 34.75 -18.25
C LYS A 410 -71.85 33.43 -18.61
N THR A 411 -72.66 33.40 -19.67
CA THR A 411 -73.31 32.14 -20.13
C THR A 411 -72.27 31.11 -20.58
N PHE A 412 -71.20 31.54 -21.25
CA PHE A 412 -70.07 30.69 -21.65
C PHE A 412 -69.33 30.08 -20.45
N GLU A 413 -69.11 30.86 -19.38
CA GLU A 413 -68.53 30.39 -18.12
C GLU A 413 -69.48 29.40 -17.42
N GLU A 414 -70.78 29.71 -17.32
CA GLU A 414 -71.79 28.87 -16.66
C GLU A 414 -71.99 27.52 -17.35
N ASN A 415 -71.94 27.49 -18.69
CA ASN A 415 -72.06 26.26 -19.48
C ASN A 415 -70.78 25.40 -19.53
N LEU A 416 -69.68 25.88 -18.94
CA LEU A 416 -68.36 25.24 -18.98
C LEU A 416 -67.80 25.05 -20.41
N ASP A 417 -68.26 25.86 -21.36
CA ASP A 417 -67.91 25.77 -22.79
C ASP A 417 -66.40 26.01 -23.04
N PHE A 418 -65.71 26.62 -22.09
CA PHE A 418 -64.25 26.79 -22.11
C PHE A 418 -63.47 25.47 -22.07
N ASN A 419 -64.07 24.36 -21.62
CA ASN A 419 -63.42 23.05 -21.62
C ASN A 419 -63.42 22.37 -23.00
N HIS A 420 -64.07 22.94 -24.02
CA HIS A 420 -64.03 22.38 -25.37
C HIS A 420 -62.64 22.51 -26.01
N LYS A 421 -62.13 21.41 -26.59
CA LYS A 421 -60.79 21.34 -27.21
C LYS A 421 -60.58 22.36 -28.34
N ASN A 422 -61.65 22.74 -29.03
CA ASN A 422 -61.60 23.65 -30.18
C ASN A 422 -61.94 25.11 -29.82
N ILE A 423 -61.92 25.49 -28.54
CA ILE A 423 -62.19 26.88 -28.18
C ILE A 423 -61.06 27.78 -28.68
N SER A 424 -61.46 28.83 -29.40
CA SER A 424 -60.56 29.86 -29.90
C SER A 424 -61.28 31.19 -29.82
N ARG A 425 -60.53 32.29 -29.86
CA ARG A 425 -61.08 33.65 -29.86
C ARG A 425 -62.11 33.85 -30.98
N TYR A 426 -61.82 33.31 -32.16
CA TYR A 426 -62.71 33.33 -33.32
C TYR A 426 -63.99 32.54 -33.11
N ASN A 427 -63.88 31.33 -32.55
CA ASN A 427 -65.04 30.48 -32.32
C ASN A 427 -65.98 31.10 -31.27
N LEU A 428 -65.42 31.66 -30.18
CA LEU A 428 -66.22 32.32 -29.15
C LEU A 428 -66.88 33.60 -29.67
N SER A 429 -66.17 34.42 -30.44
CA SER A 429 -66.74 35.64 -31.00
C SER A 429 -67.90 35.35 -31.93
N ASN A 430 -67.81 34.29 -32.75
CA ASN A 430 -68.89 33.86 -33.63
C ASN A 430 -70.10 33.35 -32.85
N THR A 431 -69.89 32.52 -31.82
CA THR A 431 -70.98 32.03 -30.95
C THR A 431 -71.72 33.17 -30.26
N LEU A 432 -70.99 34.20 -29.83
CA LEU A 432 -71.56 35.39 -29.20
C LEU A 432 -72.01 36.45 -30.23
N ASN A 433 -71.90 36.19 -31.53
CA ASN A 433 -72.18 37.13 -32.62
C ASN A 433 -71.56 38.52 -32.41
N VAL A 434 -70.28 38.56 -32.01
CA VAL A 434 -69.52 39.79 -31.71
C VAL A 434 -68.20 39.83 -32.46
N ASN A 435 -67.59 41.01 -32.54
CA ASN A 435 -66.26 41.17 -33.14
C ASN A 435 -65.16 40.58 -32.23
N THR A 436 -64.21 39.82 -32.81
CA THR A 436 -63.06 39.22 -32.09
C THR A 436 -62.20 40.24 -31.33
N LYS A 437 -62.04 41.45 -31.88
CA LYS A 437 -61.30 42.55 -31.24
C LYS A 437 -62.06 43.09 -30.03
N TYR A 438 -63.40 43.20 -30.13
CA TYR A 438 -64.23 43.67 -29.02
C TYR A 438 -64.22 42.65 -27.88
N LEU A 439 -64.35 41.36 -28.21
CA LEU A 439 -64.24 40.29 -27.22
C LEU A 439 -62.90 40.32 -26.46
N SER A 440 -61.78 40.48 -27.19
CA SER A 440 -60.45 40.56 -26.57
C SER A 440 -60.29 41.80 -25.69
N ALA A 441 -60.78 42.95 -26.16
CA ALA A 441 -60.74 44.21 -25.42
C ALA A 441 -61.58 44.13 -24.13
N VAL A 442 -62.77 43.53 -24.18
CA VAL A 442 -63.64 43.34 -23.00
C VAL A 442 -63.02 42.36 -22.01
N ILE A 443 -62.46 41.23 -22.45
CA ILE A 443 -61.76 40.28 -21.56
C ILE A 443 -60.56 40.98 -20.89
N ARG A 444 -59.77 41.73 -21.65
CA ARG A 444 -58.62 42.48 -21.10
C ARG A 444 -59.06 43.54 -20.09
N LYS A 445 -60.11 44.30 -20.40
CA LYS A 445 -60.65 45.37 -19.53
C LYS A 445 -61.23 44.83 -18.21
N HIS A 446 -62.01 43.75 -18.27
CA HIS A 446 -62.79 43.28 -17.10
C HIS A 446 -62.16 42.12 -16.35
N LYS A 447 -61.38 41.28 -17.03
CA LYS A 447 -60.76 40.09 -16.44
C LYS A 447 -59.25 40.24 -16.27
N ASN A 448 -58.66 41.31 -16.83
CA ASN A 448 -57.21 41.57 -16.83
C ASN A 448 -56.39 40.39 -17.37
N PHE A 449 -56.93 39.71 -18.38
CA PHE A 449 -56.30 38.57 -19.06
C PHE A 449 -56.31 38.79 -20.57
N ASN A 450 -55.34 38.20 -21.27
CA ASN A 450 -55.52 37.90 -22.68
C ASN A 450 -56.47 36.69 -22.85
N PHE A 451 -56.89 36.41 -24.09
CA PHE A 451 -57.85 35.32 -24.34
C PHE A 451 -57.34 33.95 -23.86
N ASN A 452 -56.07 33.61 -24.14
CA ASN A 452 -55.50 32.32 -23.77
C ASN A 452 -55.37 32.16 -22.25
N GLN A 453 -54.91 33.21 -21.56
CA GLN A 453 -54.83 33.30 -20.11
C GLN A 453 -56.20 33.16 -19.46
N TYR A 454 -57.22 33.80 -20.02
CA TYR A 454 -58.59 33.71 -19.55
C TYR A 454 -59.11 32.27 -19.64
N ILE A 455 -58.96 31.61 -20.79
CA ILE A 455 -59.37 30.22 -20.97
C ILE A 455 -58.59 29.28 -20.04
N ASN A 456 -57.26 29.42 -19.95
CA ASN A 456 -56.43 28.61 -19.07
C ASN A 456 -56.80 28.79 -17.59
N HIS A 457 -57.07 30.03 -17.17
CA HIS A 457 -57.51 30.34 -15.81
C HIS A 457 -58.84 29.66 -15.48
N LEU A 458 -59.83 29.73 -16.38
CA LEU A 458 -61.12 29.05 -16.19
C LEU A 458 -60.95 27.52 -16.10
N ARG A 459 -60.17 26.93 -17.02
CA ARG A 459 -59.91 25.47 -17.04
C ARG A 459 -59.22 24.97 -15.77
N ILE A 460 -58.19 25.68 -15.30
CA ILE A 460 -57.46 25.28 -14.08
C ILE A 460 -58.32 25.49 -12.84
N ASN A 461 -59.11 26.57 -12.75
CA ASN A 461 -60.07 26.74 -11.66
C ASN A 461 -61.10 25.62 -11.62
N TYR A 462 -61.71 25.30 -12.77
CA TYR A 462 -62.69 24.23 -12.88
C TYR A 462 -62.11 22.90 -12.38
N ILE A 463 -60.93 22.48 -12.85
CA ILE A 463 -60.38 21.19 -12.44
C ILE A 463 -59.94 21.17 -10.98
N VAL A 464 -59.45 22.30 -10.45
CA VAL A 464 -59.13 22.41 -9.02
C VAL A 464 -60.41 22.27 -8.18
N ASP A 465 -61.51 22.87 -8.60
CA ASP A 465 -62.81 22.73 -7.94
C ASP A 465 -63.33 21.28 -7.98
N GLN A 466 -63.28 20.63 -9.15
CA GLN A 466 -63.61 19.20 -9.28
C GLN A 466 -62.73 18.32 -8.39
N LEU A 467 -61.42 18.58 -8.34
CA LEU A 467 -60.50 17.84 -7.46
C LEU A 467 -60.84 18.04 -5.96
N LYS A 468 -61.30 19.23 -5.57
CA LYS A 468 -61.73 19.52 -4.19
C LYS A 468 -63.02 18.79 -3.84
N ASN A 469 -64.04 18.92 -4.69
CA ASN A 469 -65.42 18.55 -4.34
C ASN A 469 -65.76 17.09 -4.71
N GLU A 470 -65.08 16.52 -5.71
CA GLU A 470 -65.42 15.21 -6.28
C GLU A 470 -64.23 14.23 -6.18
N PRO A 471 -64.17 13.35 -5.15
CA PRO A 471 -63.02 12.48 -4.90
C PRO A 471 -62.62 11.56 -6.05
N GLN A 472 -63.54 11.25 -6.97
CA GLN A 472 -63.29 10.45 -8.17
C GLN A 472 -62.25 11.09 -9.10
N TYR A 473 -62.23 12.43 -9.24
CA TYR A 473 -61.26 13.12 -10.09
C TYR A 473 -59.83 12.94 -9.59
N ARG A 474 -59.63 12.72 -8.29
CA ARG A 474 -58.32 12.46 -7.68
C ARG A 474 -57.72 11.12 -8.09
N LYS A 475 -58.54 10.19 -8.59
CA LYS A 475 -58.12 8.85 -9.05
C LYS A 475 -57.76 8.82 -10.54
N TYR A 476 -58.11 9.85 -11.29
CA TYR A 476 -57.82 9.92 -12.71
C TYR A 476 -56.34 10.17 -12.98
N LYS A 477 -55.84 9.60 -14.10
CA LYS A 477 -54.49 9.90 -14.59
C LYS A 477 -54.45 11.36 -15.05
N ILE A 478 -53.30 12.02 -14.86
CA ILE A 478 -53.14 13.44 -15.24
C ILE A 478 -53.45 13.70 -16.73
N ASN A 479 -53.15 12.75 -17.63
CA ASN A 479 -53.53 12.84 -19.05
C ASN A 479 -55.04 12.95 -19.26
N HIS A 480 -55.83 12.23 -18.45
CA HIS A 480 -57.28 12.29 -18.52
C HIS A 480 -57.81 13.62 -17.96
N LEU A 481 -57.21 14.14 -16.88
CA LEU A 481 -57.52 15.48 -16.35
C LEU A 481 -57.25 16.59 -17.37
N ALA A 482 -56.18 16.47 -18.15
CA ALA A 482 -55.87 17.38 -19.25
C ALA A 482 -56.93 17.30 -20.37
N GLU A 483 -57.42 16.11 -20.67
CA GLU A 483 -58.43 15.90 -21.72
C GLU A 483 -59.80 16.51 -21.37
N ILE A 484 -60.29 16.29 -20.14
CA ILE A 484 -61.59 16.82 -19.69
C ILE A 484 -61.59 18.36 -19.56
N THR A 485 -60.41 18.96 -19.40
CA THR A 485 -60.23 20.42 -19.35
C THR A 485 -59.92 21.02 -20.72
N GLY A 486 -59.93 20.22 -21.79
CA GLY A 486 -59.77 20.71 -23.16
C GLY A 486 -58.33 21.00 -23.59
N TYR A 487 -57.32 20.52 -22.85
CA TYR A 487 -55.92 20.65 -23.28
C TYR A 487 -55.56 19.59 -24.32
N SER A 488 -54.74 19.98 -25.30
CA SER A 488 -54.24 19.10 -26.35
C SER A 488 -53.13 18.15 -25.89
N SER A 489 -52.46 18.45 -24.77
CA SER A 489 -51.41 17.60 -24.22
C SER A 489 -51.32 17.66 -22.69
N HIS A 490 -50.87 16.54 -22.10
CA HIS A 490 -50.53 16.44 -20.69
C HIS A 490 -49.51 17.49 -20.24
N SER A 491 -48.50 17.76 -21.08
CA SER A 491 -47.41 18.67 -20.77
C SER A 491 -47.90 20.12 -20.69
N ALA A 492 -48.73 20.55 -21.64
CA ALA A 492 -49.33 21.89 -21.63
C ALA A 492 -50.22 22.09 -20.39
N PHE A 493 -51.09 21.12 -20.09
CA PHE A 493 -51.89 21.14 -18.86
C PHE A 493 -51.04 21.22 -17.60
N SER A 494 -50.01 20.37 -17.47
CA SER A 494 -49.19 20.30 -16.26
C SER A 494 -48.34 21.54 -16.03
N LEU A 495 -47.92 22.21 -17.12
CA LEU A 495 -47.18 23.47 -17.04
C LEU A 495 -48.10 24.60 -16.59
N GLU A 496 -49.27 24.72 -17.20
CA GLU A 496 -50.24 25.77 -16.88
C GLU A 496 -50.84 25.58 -15.49
N PHE A 497 -51.17 24.35 -15.10
CA PHE A 497 -51.59 24.00 -13.75
C PHE A 497 -50.54 24.41 -12.73
N LYS A 498 -49.24 24.18 -12.99
CA LYS A 498 -48.16 24.62 -12.10
C LYS A 498 -48.00 26.14 -12.08
N LYS A 499 -48.14 26.81 -13.23
CA LYS A 499 -48.07 28.27 -13.30
C LYS A 499 -49.16 28.92 -12.45
N ILE A 500 -50.37 28.37 -12.49
CA ILE A 500 -51.54 28.89 -11.78
C ILE A 500 -51.59 28.47 -10.30
N THR A 501 -51.27 27.22 -9.98
CA THR A 501 -51.37 26.68 -8.60
C THR A 501 -50.05 26.69 -7.83
N GLY A 502 -48.94 27.00 -8.49
CA GLY A 502 -47.58 26.96 -7.94
C GLY A 502 -46.96 25.56 -7.87
N MET A 503 -47.69 24.50 -8.24
CA MET A 503 -47.22 23.11 -8.14
C MET A 503 -47.81 22.19 -9.20
N HIS A 504 -47.15 21.06 -9.47
CA HIS A 504 -47.65 20.11 -10.48
C HIS A 504 -48.94 19.39 -10.02
N PRO A 505 -49.82 18.98 -10.95
CA PRO A 505 -51.10 18.30 -10.64
C PRO A 505 -50.96 17.11 -9.68
N SER A 506 -49.96 16.25 -9.88
CA SER A 506 -49.74 15.06 -9.05
C SER A 506 -49.39 15.42 -7.60
N ALA A 507 -48.57 16.46 -7.41
CA ALA A 507 -48.21 16.96 -6.09
C ALA A 507 -49.42 17.64 -5.42
N PHE A 508 -50.25 18.34 -6.19
CA PHE A 508 -51.48 18.97 -5.69
C PHE A 508 -52.48 17.93 -5.19
N ILE A 509 -52.76 16.89 -5.98
CA ILE A 509 -53.68 15.79 -5.60
C ILE A 509 -53.17 15.06 -4.34
N LYS A 510 -51.86 14.80 -4.26
CA LYS A 510 -51.25 14.16 -3.10
C LYS A 510 -51.39 15.02 -1.84
N ALA A 511 -51.07 16.30 -1.93
CA ALA A 511 -51.20 17.22 -0.80
C ALA A 511 -52.66 17.43 -0.39
N LEU A 512 -53.61 17.42 -1.34
CA LEU A 512 -55.04 17.49 -1.07
C LEU A 512 -55.52 16.30 -0.26
N GLY A 513 -55.09 15.08 -0.59
CA GLY A 513 -55.42 13.87 0.17
C GLY A 513 -54.80 13.80 1.59
N GLU A 514 -53.85 14.68 1.91
CA GLU A 514 -53.29 14.81 3.27
C GLU A 514 -54.01 15.90 4.12
N ILE A 515 -54.96 16.62 3.52
CA ILE A 515 -55.72 17.73 4.13
C ILE A 515 -57.21 17.39 4.21
N SER A 516 -57.76 16.73 3.19
CA SER A 516 -59.13 16.16 3.18
C SER A 516 -59.19 14.86 3.96
#